data_AF-A0A3D0X8B9-F1
#
_entry.id   AF-A0A3D0X8B9-F1
#
_cell.length_a   1.000
_cell.length_b   1.000
_cell.length_c   1.000
_cell.angle_alpha   90.00
_cell.angle_beta   90.00
_cell.angle_gamma   90.00
#
_symmetry.space_group_name_H-M   'P 1'
#
loop_
_entity.id
_entity.type
_entity.pdbx_description
1 polymer ?
#
loop_
_entity_poly.entity_id
_entity_poly.type
_entity_poly.pdbx_seq_one_letter_code
_entity_poly.pdbx_strand_id
1 'polypeptide(L)'
;MKTKRERSSTDDLKTNSLQGMMQMHCSDFEKTINEIVVALKERGYNSYEQLQGYISLDDDSYITRLNGAREKKHTLDMEQIIKYLKEQGW
;
A
#
# COMPACT_ATOMS: atom_id res chain seq x y z
N MET A 1 -23.08 -37.23 15.04
CA MET A 1 -23.63 -35.86 15.18
C MET A 1 -22.47 -34.87 15.24
N LYS A 2 -22.60 -33.72 14.57
CA LYS A 2 -21.49 -32.84 14.16
C LYS A 2 -20.86 -32.11 15.34
N THR A 3 -19.54 -32.23 15.49
CA THR A 3 -18.70 -31.49 16.43
C THR A 3 -18.67 -30.00 16.08
N LYS A 4 -19.14 -29.16 17.01
CA LYS A 4 -19.10 -27.70 16.93
C LYS A 4 -17.64 -27.26 17.20
N ARG A 5 -16.89 -26.94 16.15
CA ARG A 5 -15.61 -26.22 16.28
C ARG A 5 -15.93 -24.77 16.62
N GLU A 6 -15.64 -24.38 17.85
CA GLU A 6 -15.55 -22.99 18.26
C GLU A 6 -14.38 -22.37 17.48
N ARG A 7 -14.69 -21.43 16.58
CA ARG A 7 -13.67 -20.61 15.91
C ARG A 7 -13.27 -19.51 16.91
N SER A 8 -12.03 -19.61 17.36
CA SER A 8 -11.39 -18.72 18.32
C SER A 8 -11.45 -17.26 17.88
N SER A 9 -11.99 -16.41 18.75
CA SER A 9 -12.15 -14.95 18.63
C SER A 9 -10.81 -14.17 18.72
N THR A 10 -9.69 -14.80 18.39
CA THR A 10 -8.33 -14.27 18.67
C THR A 10 -7.65 -13.61 17.48
N ASP A 11 -8.26 -13.66 16.30
CA ASP A 11 -7.64 -13.12 15.06
C ASP A 11 -8.01 -11.65 14.80
N ASP A 12 -9.08 -11.14 15.44
CA ASP A 12 -9.56 -9.76 15.24
C ASP A 12 -8.84 -8.71 16.09
N LEU A 13 -8.00 -9.12 17.05
CA LEU A 13 -7.29 -8.19 17.96
C LEU A 13 -5.88 -7.83 17.50
N LYS A 14 -5.31 -8.50 16.49
CA LYS A 14 -3.93 -8.25 16.04
C LYS A 14 -3.82 -7.19 14.94
N THR A 15 -4.92 -6.86 14.27
CA THR A 15 -4.92 -5.94 13.13
C THR A 15 -4.96 -4.46 13.56
N ASN A 16 -5.55 -4.16 14.72
CA ASN A 16 -5.66 -2.78 15.22
C ASN A 16 -4.37 -2.23 15.86
N SER A 17 -3.46 -3.10 16.32
CA SER A 17 -2.28 -2.66 17.07
C SER A 17 -1.14 -2.15 16.19
N LEU A 18 -1.00 -2.66 14.96
CA LEU A 18 0.03 -2.22 14.02
C LEU A 18 -0.32 -0.86 13.40
N GLN A 19 -1.61 -0.60 13.18
CA GLN A 19 -2.11 0.65 12.61
C GLN A 19 -1.85 1.87 13.53
N GLY A 20 -1.79 1.67 14.85
CA GLY A 20 -1.61 2.74 15.84
C GLY A 20 -0.15 3.13 16.12
N MET A 21 0.83 2.36 15.65
CA MET A 21 2.26 2.56 15.99
C MET A 21 3.04 3.38 14.96
N MET A 22 2.46 3.67 13.79
CA MET A 22 3.12 4.39 12.69
C MET A 22 2.88 5.90 12.75
N GLN A 23 2.74 6.47 13.94
CA GLN A 23 2.72 7.92 14.14
C GLN A 23 4.07 8.39 14.66
N MET A 24 5.10 8.29 13.82
CA MET A 24 6.41 8.87 14.08
C MET A 24 6.96 9.45 12.78
N HIS A 25 6.74 10.75 12.58
CA HIS A 25 7.28 11.57 11.49
C HIS A 25 7.23 10.95 10.07
N CYS A 26 6.05 10.49 9.67
CA CYS A 26 5.82 10.06 8.30
C CYS A 26 5.81 11.31 7.39
N SER A 27 6.78 11.43 6.48
CA SER A 27 6.82 12.52 5.51
C SER A 27 5.55 12.51 4.64
N ASP A 28 5.17 13.63 4.04
CA ASP A 28 3.99 13.66 3.17
C ASP A 28 4.11 12.69 1.98
N PHE A 29 5.35 12.43 1.54
CA PHE A 29 5.66 11.34 0.62
C PHE A 29 5.25 9.97 1.17
N GLU A 30 5.73 9.60 2.37
CA GLU A 30 5.45 8.29 2.96
C GLU A 30 3.95 8.07 3.22
N LYS A 31 3.22 9.11 3.62
CA LYS A 31 1.77 9.01 3.77
C LYS A 31 1.10 8.71 2.43
N THR A 32 1.43 9.50 1.42
CA THR A 32 0.80 9.41 0.10
C THR A 32 1.14 8.09 -0.60
N ILE A 33 2.40 7.65 -0.56
CA ILE A 33 2.81 6.36 -1.16
C ILE A 33 2.15 5.19 -0.44
N ASN A 34 1.98 5.25 0.89
CA ASN A 34 1.27 4.22 1.64
C ASN A 34 -0.21 4.15 1.25
N GLU A 35 -0.88 5.29 1.06
CA GLU A 35 -2.26 5.33 0.58
C GLU A 35 -2.41 4.71 -0.82
N ILE A 36 -1.46 4.97 -1.72
CA ILE A 36 -1.42 4.35 -3.05
C ILE A 36 -1.19 2.84 -2.95
N VAL A 37 -0.24 2.40 -2.11
CA VAL A 37 0.05 0.98 -1.88
C VAL A 37 -1.17 0.24 -1.32
N VAL A 38 -1.88 0.84 -0.36
CA VAL A 38 -3.13 0.28 0.19
C VAL A 38 -4.19 0.17 -0.90
N ALA A 39 -4.41 1.23 -1.68
CA ALA A 39 -5.39 1.22 -2.76
C ALA A 39 -5.10 0.14 -3.83
N LEU A 40 -3.81 -0.09 -4.16
CA LEU A 40 -3.39 -1.15 -5.08
C LEU A 40 -3.69 -2.54 -4.49
N LYS A 41 -3.34 -2.76 -3.22
CA LYS A 41 -3.60 -4.03 -2.52
C LYS A 41 -5.09 -4.32 -2.38
N GLU A 42 -5.93 -3.32 -2.10
CA GLU A 42 -7.39 -3.45 -2.03
C GLU A 42 -8.01 -3.91 -3.36
N ARG A 43 -7.38 -3.56 -4.50
CA ARG A 43 -7.77 -4.06 -5.83
C ARG A 43 -7.18 -5.42 -6.18
N GLY A 44 -6.37 -6.00 -5.30
CA GLY A 44 -5.69 -7.28 -5.53
C GLY A 44 -4.44 -7.18 -6.40
N TYR A 45 -3.90 -5.99 -6.62
CA TYR A 45 -2.65 -5.82 -7.36
C TYR A 45 -1.43 -5.98 -6.44
N ASN A 46 -0.32 -6.47 -7.01
CA ASN A 46 0.99 -6.36 -6.38
C ASN A 46 1.46 -4.90 -6.46
N SER A 47 1.49 -4.21 -5.32
CA SER A 47 1.81 -2.79 -5.27
C SER A 47 3.20 -2.46 -5.80
N TYR A 48 4.20 -3.33 -5.60
CA TYR A 48 5.58 -3.09 -6.04
C TYR A 48 5.73 -3.25 -7.54
N GLU A 49 5.19 -4.32 -8.12
CA GLU A 49 5.20 -4.54 -9.57
C GLU A 49 4.46 -3.42 -10.31
N GLN A 50 3.36 -2.91 -9.73
CA GLN A 50 2.62 -1.79 -10.30
C GLN A 50 3.40 -0.49 -10.24
N LEU A 51 4.03 -0.17 -9.11
CA LEU A 51 4.90 1.00 -8.99
C LEU A 51 6.11 0.90 -9.94
N GLN A 52 6.71 -0.29 -10.08
CA GLN A 52 7.77 -0.53 -11.06
C GLN A 52 7.29 -0.32 -12.49
N GLY A 53 6.11 -0.81 -12.85
CA GLY A 53 5.51 -0.62 -14.17
C GLY A 53 5.24 0.85 -14.46
N TYR A 54 4.69 1.58 -13.48
CA TYR A 54 4.51 3.02 -13.55
C TYR A 54 5.82 3.75 -13.83
N ILE A 55 6.89 3.47 -13.07
CA ILE A 55 8.20 4.11 -13.26
C ILE A 55 8.85 3.73 -14.60
N SER A 56 8.77 2.46 -15.00
CA SER A 56 9.48 1.95 -16.17
C SER A 56 8.82 2.38 -17.49
N LEU A 57 7.50 2.55 -17.48
CA LEU A 57 6.71 2.82 -18.68
C LEU A 57 6.10 4.23 -18.68
N ASP A 58 6.26 4.98 -17.60
CA ASP A 58 5.62 6.29 -17.37
C ASP A 58 4.12 6.27 -17.65
N ASP A 59 3.45 5.15 -17.29
CA ASP A 59 2.04 4.92 -17.59
C ASP A 59 1.20 4.85 -16.31
N ASP A 60 0.33 5.84 -16.17
CA ASP A 60 -0.64 5.96 -15.09
C ASP A 60 -1.58 4.76 -14.97
N SER A 61 -1.75 3.95 -16.03
CA SER A 61 -2.58 2.75 -16.06
C SER A 61 -2.27 1.77 -14.92
N TYR A 62 -1.00 1.73 -14.50
CA TYR A 62 -0.51 0.92 -13.38
C TYR A 62 -0.94 1.42 -12.00
N ILE A 63 -1.40 2.67 -11.90
CA ILE A 63 -1.95 3.21 -10.66
C ILE A 63 -3.47 3.13 -10.71
N THR A 64 -4.05 2.47 -9.70
CA THR A 64 -5.51 2.36 -9.55
C THR A 64 -6.17 3.73 -9.35
N ARG A 65 -7.42 3.86 -9.80
CA ARG A 65 -8.27 5.02 -9.51
C ARG A 65 -8.95 4.95 -8.13
N LEU A 66 -8.77 3.85 -7.39
CA LEU A 66 -9.36 3.69 -6.07
C LEU A 66 -8.84 4.77 -5.11
N ASN A 67 -9.73 5.37 -4.32
CA ASN A 67 -9.41 6.36 -3.27
C ASN A 67 -8.55 7.55 -3.75
N GLY A 68 -8.68 7.91 -5.03
CA GLY A 68 -7.92 9.01 -5.64
C GLY A 68 -6.42 8.75 -5.78
N ALA A 69 -5.99 7.48 -5.78
CA ALA A 69 -4.57 7.13 -5.79
C ALA A 69 -3.83 7.63 -7.05
N ARG A 70 -4.50 7.68 -8.21
CA ARG A 70 -3.90 8.20 -9.44
C ARG A 70 -3.64 9.70 -9.35
N GLU A 71 -4.55 10.46 -8.76
CA GLU A 71 -4.40 11.90 -8.55
C GLU A 71 -3.29 12.19 -7.54
N LYS A 72 -3.26 11.42 -6.43
CA LYS A 72 -2.24 11.50 -5.39
C LYS A 72 -0.83 11.23 -5.90
N LYS A 73 -0.66 10.34 -6.89
CA LYS A 73 0.69 10.04 -7.41
C LYS A 73 1.39 11.29 -7.97
N HIS A 74 0.62 12.25 -8.52
CA HIS A 74 1.17 13.46 -9.12
C HIS A 74 1.73 14.43 -8.07
N THR A 75 1.43 14.23 -6.78
CA THR A 75 2.02 15.00 -5.68
C THR A 75 3.34 14.40 -5.18
N LEU A 76 3.73 13.22 -5.70
CA LEU A 76 4.99 12.56 -5.36
C LEU A 76 6.07 12.89 -6.38
N ASP A 77 7.29 13.07 -5.89
CA ASP A 77 8.46 13.13 -6.75
C ASP A 77 8.83 11.69 -7.22
N MET A 78 9.06 11.53 -8.52
CA MET A 78 9.45 10.26 -9.13
C MET A 78 10.74 9.71 -8.50
N GLU A 79 11.69 10.57 -8.15
CA GLU A 79 12.95 10.15 -7.51
C GLU A 79 12.70 9.53 -6.13
N GLN A 80 11.72 10.04 -5.39
CA GLN A 80 11.33 9.49 -4.10
C GLN A 80 10.67 8.11 -4.26
N ILE A 81 9.85 7.92 -5.30
CA ILE A 81 9.27 6.60 -5.61
C ILE A 81 10.36 5.59 -5.98
N ILE A 82 11.34 5.99 -6.80
CA ILE A 82 12.48 5.15 -7.17
C ILE A 82 13.29 4.77 -5.92
N LYS A 83 13.56 5.74 -5.03
CA LYS A 83 14.26 5.49 -3.77
C LYS A 83 13.49 4.51 -2.89
N TYR A 84 12.18 4.70 -2.76
CA TYR A 84 11.30 3.78 -2.03
C TYR A 84 11.39 2.37 -2.59
N LEU A 85 11.34 2.18 -3.90
CA LEU A 85 11.46 0.84 -4.51
C LEU A 85 12.82 0.18 -4.23
N LYS A 86 13.92 0.94 -4.31
CA LYS A 86 15.27 0.44 -3.99
C LYS A 86 15.41 0.00 -2.54
N GLU A 87 14.86 0.75 -1.60
CA GLU A 87 14.83 0.39 -0.17
C GLU A 87 14.06 -0.91 0.10
N GLN A 88 13.18 -1.29 -0.83
CA GLN A 88 12.33 -2.48 -0.76
C GLN A 88 12.92 -3.66 -1.54
N GLY A 89 14.14 -3.52 -2.07
CA GLY A 89 14.89 -4.59 -2.74
C GLY A 89 14.68 -4.69 -4.25
N TRP A 90 14.24 -3.60 -4.91
CA TRP A 90 14.25 -3.48 -6.37
C TRP A 90 15.64 -3.15 -6.92
#